data_AF-A0A933HT22-F1
#
_entry.id   AF-A0A933HT22-F1
#
_cell.length_a   1.000
_cell.length_b   1.000
_cell.length_c   1.000
_cell.angle_alpha   90.00
_cell.angle_beta   90.00
_cell.angle_gamma   90.00
#
_symmetry.space_group_name_H-M   'P 1'
#
loop_
_entity.id
_entity.type
_entity.pdbx_description
1 polymer ?
#
loop_
_entity_poly.entity_id
_entity_poly.type
_entity_poly.pdbx_seq_one_letter_code
_entity_poly.pdbx_strand_id
1 'polypeptide(L)'
;MKNRNKARAALRLIRWTLFLLLGILVLVPQNIEARVAGCRTDPIVTLTNGDQVRITVEVDAPEDQVRSINYTLHAPPGVEIKNIVYTAGGLGEREHLTLVNDEQPNYYTSETVVMVGNTVAVSATSVWTATTYRGAASGYGEDTLSVRLGPWGSINFQESYRKIK
;
A
#
# COMPACT_ATOMS: atom_id res chain seq x y z
N MET A 1 -12.99 -8.56 -77.11
CA MET A 1 -12.05 -7.61 -76.46
C MET A 1 -12.65 -6.75 -75.32
N LYS A 2 -13.85 -7.04 -74.78
CA LYS A 2 -14.58 -6.15 -73.83
C LYS A 2 -14.53 -6.58 -72.34
N ASN A 3 -13.95 -7.74 -72.01
CA ASN A 3 -14.01 -8.35 -70.66
C ASN A 3 -12.80 -8.08 -69.74
N ARG A 4 -11.67 -7.55 -70.26
CA ARG A 4 -10.45 -7.35 -69.44
C ARG A 4 -10.49 -6.06 -68.58
N ASN A 5 -11.39 -5.13 -68.89
CA ASN A 5 -11.46 -3.83 -68.21
C ASN A 5 -12.26 -3.89 -66.91
N LYS A 6 -13.22 -4.82 -66.79
CA LYS A 6 -14.03 -5.01 -65.58
C LYS A 6 -13.22 -5.62 -64.43
N ALA A 7 -12.30 -6.55 -64.74
CA ALA A 7 -11.44 -7.19 -63.74
C ALA A 7 -10.45 -6.22 -63.06
N ARG A 8 -9.93 -5.22 -63.81
CA ARG A 8 -9.03 -4.20 -63.25
C ARG A 8 -9.76 -3.18 -62.38
N ALA A 9 -11.05 -2.93 -62.63
CA ALA A 9 -11.88 -2.05 -61.80
C ALA A 9 -12.26 -2.71 -60.46
N ALA A 10 -12.61 -4.00 -60.47
CA ALA A 10 -12.94 -4.76 -59.26
C ALA A 10 -11.74 -4.91 -58.31
N LEU A 11 -10.53 -5.12 -58.86
CA LEU A 11 -9.31 -5.27 -58.05
C LEU A 11 -8.91 -3.96 -57.33
N ARG A 12 -9.27 -2.80 -57.90
CA ARG A 12 -9.07 -1.50 -57.25
C ARG A 12 -10.02 -1.35 -56.07
N LEU A 13 -11.30 -1.67 -56.21
CA LEU A 13 -12.28 -1.53 -55.13
C LEU A 13 -11.95 -2.41 -53.91
N ILE A 14 -11.47 -3.64 -54.13
CA ILE A 14 -11.07 -4.57 -53.04
C ILE A 14 -9.87 -4.03 -52.24
N ARG A 15 -8.93 -3.35 -52.90
CA ARG A 15 -7.75 -2.79 -52.23
C ARG A 15 -8.09 -1.60 -51.33
N TRP A 16 -9.08 -0.81 -51.72
CA TRP A 16 -9.57 0.32 -50.91
C TRP A 16 -10.43 -0.15 -49.73
N THR A 17 -11.25 -1.19 -49.89
CA THR A 17 -12.00 -1.77 -48.76
C THR A 17 -11.08 -2.46 -47.75
N LEU A 18 -10.01 -3.14 -48.20
CA LEU A 18 -9.02 -3.73 -47.29
C LEU A 18 -8.26 -2.66 -46.49
N PHE A 19 -7.91 -1.52 -47.11
CA PHE A 19 -7.26 -0.40 -46.42
C PHE A 19 -8.19 0.28 -45.40
N LEU A 20 -9.48 0.41 -45.73
CA LEU A 20 -10.49 0.94 -44.80
C LEU A 20 -10.73 0.02 -43.61
N LEU A 21 -10.75 -1.30 -43.82
CA LEU A 21 -10.91 -2.28 -42.74
C LEU A 21 -9.68 -2.35 -41.82
N LEU A 22 -8.47 -2.13 -42.35
CA LEU A 22 -7.24 -2.10 -41.56
C LEU A 22 -7.09 -0.80 -40.75
N GLY A 23 -7.63 0.33 -41.22
CA GLY A 23 -7.59 1.61 -40.50
C GLY A 23 -8.48 1.66 -39.26
N ILE A 24 -9.57 0.89 -39.22
CA ILE A 24 -10.49 0.85 -38.07
C ILE A 24 -9.89 0.07 -36.89
N LEU A 25 -8.92 -0.81 -37.13
CA LEU A 25 -8.31 -1.65 -36.08
C LEU A 25 -7.31 -0.89 -35.18
N VAL A 26 -6.91 0.34 -35.52
CA VAL A 26 -5.85 1.10 -34.81
C VAL A 26 -6.42 2.16 -33.86
N LEU A 27 -7.74 2.33 -33.79
CA LEU A 27 -8.41 3.36 -32.98
C LEU A 27 -9.02 2.83 -31.68
N VAL A 28 -8.51 1.71 -31.15
CA VAL A 28 -8.85 1.29 -29.79
C VAL A 28 -7.98 2.10 -28.82
N PRO A 29 -8.52 3.07 -28.06
CA PRO A 29 -7.76 3.73 -27.03
C PRO A 29 -7.37 2.68 -25.98
N GLN A 30 -6.08 2.34 -25.94
CA GLN A 30 -5.52 1.51 -24.88
C GLN A 30 -5.33 2.36 -23.63
N ASN A 31 -6.44 2.77 -23.03
CA ASN A 31 -6.43 3.35 -21.69
C ASN A 31 -6.33 2.20 -20.69
N ILE A 32 -5.23 1.46 -20.73
CA ILE A 32 -4.89 0.52 -19.66
C ILE A 32 -4.25 1.37 -18.57
N GLU A 33 -5.06 2.08 -17.81
CA GLU A 33 -4.63 2.62 -16.52
C GLU A 33 -4.57 1.45 -15.53
N ALA A 34 -3.53 0.63 -15.65
CA ALA A 34 -3.13 -0.27 -14.59
C ALA A 34 -2.49 0.55 -13.45
N ARG A 35 -3.29 1.42 -12.81
CA ARG A 35 -2.90 2.10 -11.57
C ARG A 35 -3.56 1.38 -10.38
N VAL A 36 -3.16 0.13 -10.20
CA VAL A 36 -3.22 -0.55 -8.90
C VAL A 36 -1.77 -0.83 -8.49
N ALA A 37 -1.03 0.25 -8.25
CA ALA A 37 0.26 0.16 -7.58
C ALA A 37 0.00 0.60 -6.14
N GLY A 38 -0.45 -0.33 -5.30
CA GLY A 38 -0.51 -0.10 -3.86
C GLY A 38 0.91 0.09 -3.32
N CYS A 39 1.09 1.05 -2.42
CA CYS A 39 2.35 1.26 -1.70
C CYS A 39 2.37 0.34 -0.47
N ARG A 40 3.45 -0.41 -0.28
CA ARG A 40 3.64 -1.25 0.90
C ARG A 40 4.95 -0.94 1.59
N THR A 41 4.89 -0.76 2.91
CA THR A 41 6.02 -0.34 3.75
C THR A 41 6.13 -1.25 4.97
N ASP A 42 7.34 -1.69 5.30
CA ASP A 42 7.56 -2.75 6.30
C ASP A 42 8.74 -2.45 7.25
N PRO A 43 8.59 -1.55 8.25
CA PRO A 43 9.60 -1.40 9.30
C PRO A 43 9.60 -2.60 10.26
N ILE A 44 10.80 -3.14 10.51
CA ILE A 44 11.07 -4.15 11.52
C ILE A 44 11.88 -3.48 12.63
N VAL A 45 11.29 -3.35 13.80
CA VAL A 45 11.92 -2.76 14.99
C VAL A 45 12.47 -3.87 15.86
N THR A 46 13.77 -3.81 16.15
CA THR A 46 14.42 -4.66 17.15
C THR A 46 14.62 -3.85 18.42
N LEU A 47 14.21 -4.39 19.55
CA LEU A 47 14.24 -3.74 20.85
C LEU A 47 15.40 -4.25 21.72
N THR A 48 15.79 -3.50 22.74
CA THR A 48 16.92 -3.83 23.64
C THR A 48 16.71 -5.11 24.45
N ASN A 49 15.46 -5.47 24.73
CA ASN A 49 15.09 -6.74 25.39
C ASN A 49 15.13 -7.95 24.44
N GLY A 50 15.47 -7.76 23.15
CA GLY A 50 15.55 -8.81 22.14
C GLY A 50 14.26 -9.04 21.35
N ASP A 51 13.17 -8.38 21.71
CA ASP A 51 11.92 -8.47 20.98
C ASP A 51 12.01 -7.81 19.60
N GLN A 52 11.23 -8.34 18.66
CA GLN A 52 11.10 -7.80 17.30
C GLN A 52 9.64 -7.58 16.95
N VAL A 53 9.31 -6.33 16.59
CA VAL A 53 7.98 -5.94 16.13
C VAL A 53 8.10 -5.54 14.66
N ARG A 54 7.42 -6.30 13.79
CA ARG A 54 7.26 -5.96 12.37
C ARG A 54 5.92 -5.26 12.20
N ILE A 55 5.96 -4.07 11.62
CA ILE A 55 4.76 -3.35 11.19
C ILE A 55 4.75 -3.39 9.66
N THR A 56 3.61 -3.66 9.07
CA THR A 56 3.38 -3.70 7.62
C THR A 56 2.20 -2.81 7.32
N VAL A 57 2.38 -1.87 6.42
CA VAL A 57 1.30 -0.97 5.98
C VAL A 57 1.13 -1.13 4.49
N GLU A 58 -0.12 -1.31 4.08
CA GLU A 58 -0.55 -1.35 2.69
C GLU A 58 -1.47 -0.16 2.45
N VAL A 59 -1.11 0.68 1.49
CA VAL A 59 -1.86 1.87 1.08
C VAL A 59 -2.35 1.63 -0.34
N ASP A 60 -3.65 1.78 -0.57
CA ASP A 60 -4.27 1.66 -1.90
C ASP A 60 -4.05 2.94 -2.73
N ALA A 61 -2.78 3.33 -2.86
CA ALA A 61 -2.32 4.50 -3.58
C ALA A 61 -0.87 4.29 -4.06
N PRO A 62 -0.49 4.92 -5.19
CA PRO A 62 0.89 4.94 -5.62
C PRO A 62 1.78 5.72 -4.64
N GLU A 63 3.06 5.36 -4.61
CA GLU A 63 4.05 5.92 -3.69
C GLU A 63 4.18 7.45 -3.78
N ASP A 64 3.98 8.03 -4.96
CA ASP A 64 4.02 9.47 -5.22
C ASP A 64 2.87 10.25 -4.55
N GLN A 65 1.80 9.57 -4.14
CA GLN A 65 0.67 10.17 -3.41
C GLN A 65 0.82 10.10 -1.88
N VAL A 66 1.74 9.28 -1.38
CA VAL A 66 2.02 9.15 0.05
C VAL A 66 2.97 10.28 0.47
N ARG A 67 2.52 11.17 1.35
CA ARG A 67 3.34 12.29 1.84
C ARG A 67 4.25 11.87 2.98
N SER A 68 3.72 11.09 3.91
CA SER A 68 4.49 10.54 5.04
C SER A 68 3.75 9.38 5.69
N ILE A 69 4.48 8.47 6.32
CA ILE A 69 3.94 7.46 7.23
C ILE A 69 4.60 7.62 8.59
N ASN A 70 3.78 7.81 9.61
CA ASN A 70 4.24 7.95 10.99
C ASN A 70 3.80 6.71 11.78
N TYR A 71 4.78 6.05 12.40
CA TYR A 71 4.58 4.92 13.29
C TYR A 71 4.85 5.36 14.72
N THR A 72 3.96 5.00 15.63
CA THR A 72 4.22 5.08 17.07
C THR A 72 4.20 3.67 17.63
N LEU A 73 5.34 3.20 18.13
CA LEU A 73 5.44 1.95 18.85
C LEU A 73 5.37 2.22 20.34
N HIS A 74 4.33 1.73 21.00
CA HIS A 74 4.19 1.70 22.44
C HIS A 74 4.77 0.39 22.96
N ALA A 75 5.71 0.49 23.90
CA ALA A 75 6.42 -0.63 24.50
C ALA A 75 6.44 -0.49 26.04
N PRO A 76 6.80 -1.57 26.77
CA PRO A 76 6.97 -1.49 28.21
C PRO A 76 8.05 -0.48 28.63
N PRO A 77 7.98 0.08 29.84
CA PRO A 77 9.04 0.91 30.40
C PRO A 77 10.41 0.21 30.40
N GLY A 78 11.47 0.95 30.05
CA GLY A 78 12.85 0.46 30.04
C GLY A 78 13.26 -0.31 28.76
N VAL A 79 12.35 -0.46 27.80
CA VAL A 79 12.65 -1.02 26.48
C VAL A 79 13.04 0.12 25.53
N GLU A 80 14.11 -0.02 24.75
CA GLU A 80 14.54 0.98 23.78
C GLU A 80 14.64 0.38 22.38
N ILE A 81 14.65 1.23 21.35
CA ILE A 81 14.96 0.79 19.99
C ILE A 81 16.46 0.48 19.91
N LYS A 82 16.78 -0.77 19.58
CA LYS A 82 18.14 -1.19 19.26
C LYS A 82 18.47 -0.99 17.78
N ASN A 83 17.52 -1.30 16.89
CA ASN A 83 17.70 -1.18 15.44
C ASN A 83 16.34 -1.09 14.73
N ILE A 84 16.30 -0.41 13.58
CA ILE A 84 15.14 -0.37 12.68
C ILE A 84 15.61 -0.78 11.29
N VAL A 85 14.91 -1.73 10.67
CA VAL A 85 15.17 -2.17 9.29
C VAL A 85 13.91 -1.95 8.45
N TYR A 86 14.01 -1.13 7.43
CA TYR A 86 12.94 -0.89 6.46
C TYR A 86 13.11 -1.86 5.29
N THR A 87 12.17 -2.80 5.14
CA THR A 87 12.33 -3.93 4.19
C THR A 87 11.53 -3.81 2.90
N ALA A 88 10.57 -2.89 2.82
CA ALA A 88 9.74 -2.65 1.65
C ALA A 88 9.37 -1.16 1.56
N GLY A 89 9.13 -0.67 0.35
CA GLY A 89 8.33 0.55 0.15
C GLY A 89 9.06 1.86 -0.12
N GLY A 90 10.38 1.94 0.09
CA GLY A 90 11.21 3.01 -0.50
C GLY A 90 10.84 4.46 -0.15
N LEU A 91 9.91 4.71 0.78
CA LEU A 91 9.49 6.07 1.13
C LEU A 91 10.64 6.88 1.74
N GLY A 92 11.69 6.20 2.21
CA GLY A 92 12.93 6.79 2.67
C GLY A 92 12.67 7.73 3.84
N GLU A 93 13.01 9.00 3.66
CA GLU A 93 12.84 10.03 4.69
C GLU A 93 11.37 10.36 5.01
N ARG A 94 10.39 9.82 4.26
CA ARG A 94 8.96 10.01 4.53
C ARG A 94 8.39 9.01 5.55
N GLU A 95 9.18 8.04 6.02
CA GLU A 95 8.80 7.11 7.08
C GLU A 95 9.46 7.50 8.40
N HIS A 96 8.66 7.68 9.44
CA HIS A 96 9.15 8.06 10.77
C HIS A 96 8.61 7.12 11.82
N LEU A 97 9.49 6.61 12.68
CA LEU A 97 9.11 5.74 13.79
C LEU A 97 9.50 6.38 15.12
N THR A 98 8.53 6.46 16.02
CA THR A 98 8.70 6.95 17.38
C THR A 98 8.42 5.81 18.36
N LEU A 99 9.25 5.69 19.40
CA LEU A 99 9.00 4.78 20.53
C LEU A 99 8.39 5.57 21.69
N VAL A 100 7.34 5.03 22.31
CA VAL A 100 6.75 5.51 23.55
C VAL A 100 6.74 4.36 24.55
N ASN A 101 7.11 4.64 25.81
CA ASN A 101 7.31 3.62 26.84
C ASN A 101 6.19 3.64 27.90
N ASP A 102 4.94 3.52 27.45
CA ASP A 102 3.73 3.65 28.27
C ASP A 102 2.87 2.37 28.29
N GLU A 103 3.34 1.29 27.66
CA GLU A 103 2.56 0.05 27.54
C GLU A 103 2.77 -0.88 28.74
N GLN A 104 1.79 -1.75 29.01
CA GLN A 104 1.93 -2.77 30.06
C GLN A 104 3.02 -3.80 29.70
N PRO A 105 3.67 -4.43 30.70
CA PRO A 105 4.64 -5.50 30.44
C PRO A 105 4.08 -6.60 29.54
N ASN A 106 4.87 -7.05 28.56
CA ASN A 106 4.50 -8.04 27.53
C ASN A 106 3.39 -7.61 26.55
N TYR A 107 3.06 -6.32 26.51
CA TYR A 107 2.20 -5.76 25.49
C TYR A 107 2.99 -4.80 24.59
N TYR A 108 2.59 -4.76 23.33
CA TYR A 108 3.09 -3.80 22.35
C TYR A 108 1.90 -3.24 21.58
N THR A 109 1.82 -1.93 21.45
CA THR A 109 0.80 -1.30 20.60
C THR A 109 1.49 -0.53 19.49
N SER A 110 1.11 -0.77 18.26
CA SER A 110 1.58 0.02 17.12
C SER A 110 0.45 0.90 16.62
N GLU A 111 0.70 2.19 16.53
CA GLU A 111 -0.15 3.14 15.82
C GLU A 111 0.49 3.51 14.49
N THR A 112 -0.33 3.63 13.46
CA THR A 112 0.09 4.06 12.13
C THR A 112 -0.82 5.16 11.64
N VAL A 113 -0.23 6.26 11.18
CA VAL A 113 -0.92 7.35 10.49
C VAL A 113 -0.26 7.58 9.14
N VAL A 114 -1.04 7.44 8.06
CA VAL A 114 -0.57 7.66 6.69
C VAL A 114 -1.13 8.99 6.19
N MET A 115 -0.24 9.93 5.86
CA MET A 115 -0.61 11.20 5.23
C MET A 115 -0.57 11.05 3.71
N VAL A 116 -1.67 11.38 3.05
CA VAL A 116 -1.88 11.15 1.61
C VAL A 116 -2.54 12.37 0.97
N GLY A 117 -2.39 12.53 -0.35
CA GLY A 117 -3.04 13.63 -1.08
C GLY A 117 -4.56 13.48 -1.25
N ASN A 118 -5.06 12.24 -1.26
CA ASN A 118 -6.46 11.90 -1.49
C ASN A 118 -6.93 10.86 -0.46
N THR A 119 -8.24 10.71 -0.29
CA THR A 119 -8.81 9.62 0.52
C THR A 119 -8.54 8.27 -0.15
N VAL A 120 -7.70 7.46 0.49
CA VAL A 120 -7.33 6.12 0.02
C VAL A 120 -7.42 5.14 1.18
N ALA A 121 -7.68 3.86 0.87
CA ALA A 121 -7.73 2.82 1.89
C ALA A 121 -6.33 2.51 2.43
N VAL A 122 -6.25 2.26 3.74
CA VAL A 122 -5.01 1.90 4.44
C VAL A 122 -5.27 0.68 5.30
N SER A 123 -4.34 -0.27 5.28
CA SER A 123 -4.32 -1.45 6.15
C SER A 123 -2.99 -1.49 6.88
N ALA A 124 -3.02 -1.60 8.21
CA ALA A 124 -1.86 -1.78 9.05
C ALA A 124 -1.90 -3.15 9.72
N THR A 125 -0.81 -3.90 9.64
CA THR A 125 -0.62 -5.21 10.28
C THR A 125 0.60 -5.14 11.16
N SER A 126 0.50 -5.67 12.37
CA SER A 126 1.66 -5.77 13.27
C SER A 126 1.87 -7.20 13.74
N VAL A 127 3.13 -7.60 13.78
CA VAL A 127 3.56 -8.94 14.18
C VAL A 127 4.68 -8.84 15.22
N TRP A 128 4.48 -9.45 16.38
CA TRP A 128 5.53 -9.64 17.37
C TRP A 128 6.19 -10.99 17.12
N THR A 129 7.43 -10.95 16.61
CA THR A 129 8.11 -12.10 16.01
C THR A 129 8.55 -13.13 17.05
N ALA A 130 8.82 -12.73 18.30
CA ALA A 130 9.25 -13.66 19.34
C ALA A 130 8.14 -14.66 19.73
N THR A 131 6.88 -14.27 19.57
CA THR A 131 5.70 -15.01 20.04
C THR A 131 4.68 -15.29 18.93
N THR A 132 4.93 -14.83 17.71
CA THR A 132 4.06 -14.97 16.53
C THR A 132 2.67 -14.30 16.69
N TYR A 133 2.51 -13.39 17.65
CA TYR A 133 1.25 -12.63 17.78
C TYR A 133 1.11 -11.66 16.61
N ARG A 134 -0.07 -11.66 15.98
CA ARG A 134 -0.38 -10.83 14.81
C ARG A 134 -1.74 -10.17 14.99
N GLY A 135 -1.82 -8.88 14.73
CA GLY A 135 -3.07 -8.12 14.64
C GLY A 135 -3.11 -7.25 13.38
N ALA A 136 -4.29 -6.74 13.04
CA ALA A 136 -4.46 -5.83 11.91
C ALA A 136 -5.60 -4.83 12.15
N ALA A 137 -5.43 -3.64 11.60
CA ALA A 137 -6.42 -2.57 11.56
C ALA A 137 -6.49 -2.00 10.14
N SER A 138 -7.64 -1.44 9.78
CA SER A 138 -7.86 -0.83 8.46
C SER A 138 -8.71 0.42 8.61
N GLY A 139 -8.53 1.34 7.68
CA GLY A 139 -9.22 2.62 7.64
C GLY A 139 -8.83 3.37 6.39
N TYR A 140 -8.77 4.69 6.47
CA TYR A 140 -8.36 5.57 5.39
C TYR A 140 -7.11 6.38 5.75
N GLY A 141 -6.55 7.06 4.76
CA GLY A 141 -5.54 8.09 5.01
C GLY A 141 -5.97 9.06 6.11
N GLU A 142 -4.99 9.50 6.90
CA GLU A 142 -5.13 10.35 8.10
C GLU A 142 -5.82 9.71 9.31
N ASP A 143 -6.40 8.51 9.20
CA ASP A 143 -6.87 7.77 10.36
C ASP A 143 -5.68 7.23 11.18
N THR A 144 -5.82 7.21 12.50
CA THR A 144 -4.91 6.46 13.38
C THR A 144 -5.34 4.99 13.42
N LEU A 145 -4.51 4.12 12.85
CA LEU A 145 -4.71 2.68 12.88
C LEU A 145 -3.91 2.06 14.03
N SER A 146 -4.59 1.52 15.03
CA SER A 146 -3.95 0.95 16.23
C SER A 146 -4.06 -0.58 16.26
N VAL A 147 -2.95 -1.25 16.57
CA VAL A 147 -2.87 -2.70 16.70
C VAL A 147 -2.14 -3.04 18.00
N ARG A 148 -2.85 -3.69 18.93
CA ARG A 148 -2.29 -4.15 20.20
C ARG A 148 -1.99 -5.65 20.18
N LEU A 149 -0.76 -6.00 20.54
CA LEU A 149 -0.21 -7.35 20.62
C LEU A 149 0.07 -7.70 22.08
N GLY A 150 -0.23 -8.92 22.48
CA GLY A 150 0.03 -9.40 23.83
C GLY A 150 -0.26 -10.90 24.01
N PRO A 151 0.07 -11.46 25.19
CA PRO A 151 0.08 -12.89 25.47
C PRO A 151 -1.28 -13.61 25.28
N TRP A 152 -2.38 -12.86 25.30
CA TRP A 152 -3.75 -13.40 25.20
C TRP A 152 -4.34 -13.31 23.78
N GLY A 153 -3.49 -13.07 22.77
CA GLY A 153 -3.89 -12.86 21.39
C GLY A 153 -4.02 -11.37 21.03
N SER A 154 -4.14 -11.09 19.73
CA SER A 154 -4.32 -9.72 19.22
C SER A 154 -5.72 -9.20 19.57
N ILE A 155 -5.80 -8.07 20.24
CA ILE A 155 -7.06 -7.32 20.37
C ILE A 155 -7.01 -6.24 19.30
N ASN A 156 -7.80 -6.42 18.24
CA ASN A 156 -7.95 -5.39 17.22
C ASN A 156 -8.83 -4.26 17.80
N PHE A 157 -8.21 -3.16 18.23
CA PHE A 157 -8.93 -1.95 18.58
C PHE A 157 -9.07 -1.09 17.32
N GLN A 158 -10.17 -1.26 16.57
CA GLN A 158 -10.57 -0.27 15.57
C GLN A 158 -11.19 0.94 16.26
N GLU A 159 -10.36 1.81 16.83
CA GLU A 159 -10.77 3.16 17.18
C GLU A 159 -10.28 4.10 16.08
N SER A 160 -11.04 4.18 14.97
CA SER A 160 -10.89 5.28 14.01
C SER A 160 -11.35 6.56 14.70
N TYR A 161 -10.44 7.21 15.43
CA TYR A 161 -10.68 8.54 15.97
C TYR A 161 -10.55 9.56 14.84
N ARG A 162 -11.63 9.74 14.07
CA ARG A 162 -11.76 10.87 13.15
C ARG A 162 -11.89 12.13 14.00
N LYS A 163 -10.80 12.87 14.22
CA LYS A 163 -10.88 14.25 14.70
C LYS A 163 -11.59 15.08 13.63
N ILE A 164 -12.90 15.25 13.78
CA ILE A 164 -13.66 16.24 13.02
C ILE A 164 -13.08 17.60 13.42
N LYS A 165 -12.33 18.24 12.51
CA LYS A 165 -11.93 19.64 12.62
C LYS A 165 -13.09 20.54 12.25
#